data_AF-A0A0F9NV16-F1
#
_entry.id   AF-A0A0F9NV16-F1
#
_cell.length_a   1.000
_cell.length_b   1.000
_cell.length_c   1.000
_cell.angle_alpha   90.00
_cell.angle_beta   90.00
_cell.angle_gamma   90.00
#
_symmetry.space_group_name_H-M   'P 1'
#
loop_
_entity.id
_entity.type
_entity.pdbx_description
1 polymer ?
#
loop_
_entity_poly.entity_id
_entity_poly.type
_entity_poly.pdbx_seq_one_letter_code
_entity_poly.pdbx_strand_id
1 'polypeptide(L)'
;MRKIDEIGICPNCDCTISIFKTQNYKRFAKCEICGLSYALPKRGSINNSALVCSRNNFPILIIDKKNQPAYFWTDQPCFSCVSYDKCEQVKDLVIEFKGLQVYGY
;
A
#
# COMPACT_ATOMS: atom_id res chain seq x y z
N MET A 1 8.86 -1.83 20.22
CA MET A 1 8.44 -1.62 18.82
C MET A 1 9.37 -2.42 17.94
N ARG A 2 8.89 -3.06 16.88
CA ARG A 2 9.72 -3.95 16.05
C ARG A 2 9.48 -3.71 14.56
N LYS A 3 10.56 -3.63 13.77
CA LYS A 3 10.53 -3.67 12.30
C LYS A 3 10.16 -5.09 11.86
N ILE A 4 9.19 -5.20 10.96
CA ILE A 4 8.68 -6.48 10.47
C ILE A 4 9.17 -6.75 9.06
N ASP A 5 8.98 -5.78 8.16
CA ASP A 5 9.19 -6.01 6.73
C ASP A 5 9.46 -4.68 6.00
N GLU A 6 9.93 -4.77 4.75
CA GLU A 6 10.17 -3.64 3.85
C GLU A 6 9.11 -3.62 2.76
N ILE A 7 8.49 -2.46 2.52
CA ILE A 7 7.28 -2.36 1.68
C ILE A 7 7.41 -1.46 0.47
N GLY A 8 8.58 -0.84 0.27
CA GLY A 8 8.85 -0.01 -0.89
C GLY A 8 9.77 1.15 -0.58
N ILE A 9 9.79 2.11 -1.51
CA ILE A 9 10.67 3.26 -1.49
C ILE A 9 9.89 4.49 -1.04
N CYS A 10 10.55 5.36 -0.27
CA CYS A 10 9.97 6.60 0.23
C CYS A 10 9.97 7.66 -0.86
N PRO A 11 8.81 8.26 -1.19
CA PRO A 11 8.73 9.27 -2.24
C PRO A 11 9.44 10.60 -1.88
N ASN A 12 9.80 10.81 -0.61
CA ASN A 12 10.41 12.06 -0.16
C ASN A 12 11.94 12.05 -0.21
N CYS A 13 12.57 10.88 -0.12
CA CYS A 13 14.03 10.77 0.02
C CYS A 13 14.63 9.51 -0.60
N ASP A 14 13.84 8.75 -1.36
CA ASP A 14 14.23 7.52 -2.05
C ASP A 14 14.83 6.42 -1.17
N CYS A 15 14.61 6.50 0.15
CA CYS A 15 15.05 5.49 1.11
C CYS A 15 13.95 4.45 1.38
N THR A 16 14.32 3.30 1.92
CA THR A 16 13.36 2.22 2.20
C THR A 16 12.29 2.63 3.24
N ILE A 17 11.03 2.28 2.96
CA ILE A 17 9.92 2.30 3.92
C ILE A 17 9.77 0.91 4.51
N SER A 18 9.69 0.83 5.84
CA SER A 18 9.50 -0.42 6.58
C SER A 18 8.22 -0.41 7.41
N ILE A 19 7.64 -1.59 7.63
CA ILE A 19 6.53 -1.81 8.55
C ILE A 19 7.07 -1.93 9.98
N PHE A 20 6.48 -1.18 10.89
CA PHE A 20 6.70 -1.30 12.32
C PHE A 20 5.42 -1.73 13.04
N LYS A 21 5.59 -2.55 14.08
CA LYS A 21 4.50 -2.96 14.98
C LYS A 21 4.79 -2.53 16.41
N THR A 22 3.79 -1.91 17.02
CA THR A 22 3.81 -1.52 18.43
C THR A 22 3.42 -2.69 19.33
N GLN A 23 3.67 -2.55 20.65
CA GLN A 23 3.23 -3.54 21.65
C GLN A 23 1.71 -3.73 21.65
N ASN A 24 0.94 -2.69 21.32
CA ASN A 24 -0.52 -2.75 21.19
C ASN A 24 -1.01 -3.29 19.82
N TYR A 25 -0.12 -3.98 19.09
CA TYR A 25 -0.40 -4.59 17.79
C TYR A 25 -0.82 -3.61 16.68
N LYS A 26 -0.65 -2.28 16.88
CA LYS A 26 -0.86 -1.30 15.80
C LYS A 26 0.31 -1.40 14.82
N ARG A 27 0.00 -1.29 13.52
CA ARG A 27 0.99 -1.30 12.44
C ARG A 27 1.04 0.08 11.79
N PHE A 28 2.24 0.49 11.41
CA PHE A 28 2.46 1.71 10.65
C PHE A 28 3.68 1.52 9.76
N ALA A 29 3.70 2.22 8.64
CA ALA A 29 4.86 2.33 7.79
C ALA A 29 5.70 3.52 8.27
N LYS A 30 7.02 3.40 8.20
CA LYS A 30 7.92 4.51 8.49
C LYS A 30 9.17 4.45 7.60
N CYS A 31 9.57 5.61 7.10
CA CYS A 31 10.92 5.84 6.59
C CYS A 31 11.80 6.34 7.74
N GLU A 32 12.92 5.66 8.00
CA GLU A 32 13.80 6.04 9.12
C GLU A 32 14.65 7.29 8.83
N ILE A 33 14.78 7.68 7.56
CA ILE A 33 15.64 8.80 7.12
C ILE A 33 14.91 10.15 7.18
N CYS A 34 13.75 10.28 6.51
CA CYS A 34 13.04 11.56 6.44
C CYS A 34 11.88 11.69 7.46
N GLY A 35 11.62 10.64 8.26
CA GLY A 35 10.57 10.64 9.27
C GLY A 35 9.14 10.48 8.75
N LEU A 36 8.94 10.24 7.45
CA LEU A 36 7.62 9.91 6.89
C LEU A 36 7.04 8.71 7.64
N SER A 37 5.79 8.82 8.09
CA SER A 37 5.09 7.71 8.74
C SER A 37 3.59 7.77 8.50
N TYR A 38 2.98 6.61 8.34
CA TYR A 38 1.54 6.49 8.11
C TYR A 38 0.96 5.19 8.66
N ALA A 39 -0.32 5.21 9.01
CA ALA A 39 -1.00 4.06 9.60
C ALA A 39 -1.22 2.96 8.56
N LEU A 40 -1.11 1.70 8.99
CA LEU A 40 -1.40 0.53 8.16
C LEU A 40 -2.60 -0.24 8.72
N PRO A 41 -3.34 -0.99 7.88
CA PRO A 41 -4.38 -1.89 8.34
C PRO A 41 -3.88 -2.83 9.46
N LYS A 42 -4.64 -2.89 10.56
CA LYS A 42 -4.26 -3.69 11.75
C LYS A 42 -4.26 -5.20 11.47
N ARG A 43 -5.12 -5.65 10.56
CA ARG A 43 -5.38 -7.07 10.25
C ARG A 43 -5.10 -7.35 8.78
N GLY A 44 -4.74 -8.60 8.50
CA GLY A 44 -4.33 -9.09 7.19
C GLY A 44 -2.82 -9.26 7.06
N SER A 45 -2.38 -9.99 6.05
CA SER A 45 -1.02 -9.90 5.52
C SER A 45 -0.90 -8.62 4.69
N ILE A 46 0.30 -8.03 4.69
CA ILE A 46 0.62 -6.84 3.92
C ILE A 46 1.77 -7.27 3.01
N ASN A 47 1.55 -7.20 1.70
CA ASN A 47 2.56 -7.51 0.71
C ASN A 47 2.82 -6.28 -0.16
N ASN A 48 4.06 -6.13 -0.63
CA ASN A 48 4.40 -5.11 -1.61
C ASN A 48 3.83 -5.53 -2.98
N SER A 49 3.11 -4.63 -3.67
CA SER A 49 2.59 -4.91 -5.02
C SER A 49 3.60 -4.67 -6.13
N ALA A 50 4.77 -4.08 -5.82
CA ALA A 50 5.72 -3.49 -6.76
C ALA A 50 5.17 -2.32 -7.59
N LEU A 51 3.91 -1.93 -7.39
CA LEU A 51 3.32 -0.74 -8.02
C LEU A 51 3.52 0.47 -7.13
N VAL A 52 3.71 1.61 -7.77
CA VAL A 52 3.75 2.93 -7.13
C VAL A 52 2.59 3.75 -7.61
N CYS A 53 2.10 4.61 -6.73
CA CYS A 53 1.04 5.51 -7.07
C CYS A 53 1.52 6.61 -8.01
N SER A 54 0.87 6.79 -9.17
CA SER A 54 1.28 7.79 -10.17
C SER A 54 1.19 9.25 -9.70
N ARG A 55 0.33 9.55 -8.71
CA ARG A 55 0.11 10.92 -8.23
C ARG A 55 1.13 11.39 -7.19
N ASN A 56 1.55 10.50 -6.30
CA ASN A 56 2.32 10.86 -5.10
C ASN A 56 3.50 9.91 -4.84
N ASN A 57 3.75 8.96 -5.75
CA ASN A 57 4.84 7.99 -5.70
C ASN A 57 4.87 7.10 -4.44
N PHE A 58 3.78 7.05 -3.67
CA PHE A 58 3.69 6.11 -2.55
C PHE A 58 3.55 4.67 -3.06
N PRO A 59 4.17 3.69 -2.38
CA PRO A 59 4.01 2.28 -2.72
C PRO A 59 2.54 1.86 -2.52
N ILE A 60 2.03 1.11 -3.49
CA ILE A 60 0.72 0.46 -3.39
C ILE A 60 0.94 -0.90 -2.73
N LEU A 61 0.17 -1.20 -1.69
CA LEU A 61 0.27 -2.44 -0.92
C LEU A 61 -0.92 -3.34 -1.22
N ILE A 62 -0.70 -4.65 -1.17
CA ILE A 62 -1.76 -5.65 -1.21
C ILE A 62 -2.09 -6.05 0.23
N ILE A 63 -3.35 -5.91 0.60
CA ILE A 63 -3.86 -6.36 1.89
C ILE A 63 -4.70 -7.60 1.67
N ASP A 64 -4.25 -8.72 2.23
CA ASP A 64 -4.96 -10.00 2.16
C ASP A 64 -5.48 -10.39 3.55
N LYS A 65 -6.76 -10.71 3.63
CA LYS A 65 -7.46 -11.07 4.87
C LYS A 65 -8.23 -12.36 4.66
N LYS A 66 -8.17 -13.24 5.66
CA LYS A 66 -9.00 -14.44 5.67
C LYS A 66 -10.48 -14.09 5.49
N ASN A 67 -11.14 -14.77 4.55
CA ASN A 67 -12.56 -14.61 4.20
C ASN A 67 -12.95 -13.25 3.62
N GLN A 68 -12.00 -12.47 3.09
CA GLN A 68 -12.29 -11.26 2.34
C GLN A 68 -11.45 -11.22 1.06
N PRO A 69 -12.00 -10.69 -0.04
CA PRO A 69 -11.23 -10.25 -1.19
C PRO A 69 -9.98 -9.45 -0.78
N ALA A 70 -8.83 -9.81 -1.35
CA ALA A 70 -7.65 -8.97 -1.22
C ALA A 70 -7.92 -7.61 -1.89
N TYR A 71 -7.27 -6.55 -1.39
CA TYR A 71 -7.46 -5.20 -1.93
C TYR A 71 -6.18 -4.39 -1.88
N PHE A 72 -6.09 -3.41 -2.79
CA PHE A 72 -4.99 -2.45 -2.79
C PHE A 72 -5.18 -1.35 -1.75
N TRP A 73 -4.07 -0.93 -1.14
CA TRP A 73 -4.05 0.10 -0.11
C TRP A 73 -2.83 1.00 -0.29
N THR A 74 -3.00 2.30 -0.09
CA THR A 74 -1.92 3.30 -0.07
C THR A 74 -2.29 4.40 0.94
N ASP A 75 -1.29 5.16 1.41
CA ASP A 75 -1.48 6.23 2.40
C ASP A 75 -2.39 7.36 1.90
N GLN A 76 -2.26 7.70 0.62
CA GLN A 76 -2.92 8.85 0.02
C GLN A 76 -3.68 8.48 -1.26
N PRO A 77 -4.78 9.17 -1.59
CA PRO A 77 -5.55 8.90 -2.80
C PRO A 77 -4.66 8.91 -4.05
N CYS A 78 -4.67 7.79 -4.75
CA CYS A 78 -3.83 7.65 -5.93
C CYS A 78 -4.40 8.30 -7.19
N PHE A 79 -5.70 8.57 -7.17
CA PHE A 79 -6.43 9.10 -8.30
C PHE A 79 -7.16 10.37 -7.90
N SER A 80 -7.35 11.29 -8.85
CA SER A 80 -8.13 12.53 -8.68
C SER A 80 -9.57 12.41 -9.19
N CYS A 81 -9.89 11.29 -9.83
CA CYS A 81 -11.21 11.02 -10.38
C CYS A 81 -12.24 10.83 -9.25
N VAL A 82 -13.42 11.43 -9.44
CA VAL A 82 -14.54 11.33 -8.49
C VAL A 82 -15.35 10.04 -8.72
N SER A 83 -15.34 9.52 -9.96
CA SER A 83 -16.10 8.33 -10.37
C SER A 83 -15.16 7.21 -10.78
N TYR A 84 -15.34 6.04 -10.17
CA TYR A 84 -14.59 4.81 -10.44
C TYR A 84 -14.67 4.40 -11.91
N ASP A 85 -15.88 4.34 -12.47
CA ASP A 85 -16.13 3.79 -13.82
C ASP A 85 -15.50 4.61 -14.96
N LYS A 86 -15.28 5.91 -14.69
CA LYS A 86 -14.73 6.87 -15.67
C LYS A 86 -13.23 7.11 -15.48
N CYS A 87 -12.59 6.41 -14.55
CA CYS A 87 -11.20 6.63 -14.21
C CYS A 87 -10.29 5.65 -14.95
N GLU A 88 -9.60 6.12 -15.99
CA GLU A 88 -8.69 5.28 -16.77
C GLU A 88 -7.56 4.70 -15.91
N GLN A 89 -7.01 5.49 -14.99
CA GLN A 89 -5.93 5.02 -14.11
C GLN A 89 -6.38 3.89 -13.17
N VAL A 90 -7.66 3.86 -12.82
CA VAL A 90 -8.23 2.74 -12.05
C VAL A 90 -8.38 1.50 -12.92
N LYS A 91 -8.74 1.64 -14.20
CA LYS A 91 -8.82 0.51 -15.13
C LYS A 91 -7.44 -0.15 -15.29
N ASP A 92 -6.39 0.65 -15.46
CA ASP A 92 -5.02 0.15 -15.55
C ASP A 92 -4.62 -0.58 -14.27
N LEU A 93 -4.92 0.00 -13.10
CA LEU A 93 -4.65 -0.66 -11.81
C LEU A 93 -5.39 -2.00 -11.68
N VAL A 94 -6.63 -2.10 -12.16
CA VAL A 94 -7.40 -3.35 -12.16
C VAL A 94 -6.80 -4.39 -13.11
N ILE A 95 -6.25 -3.98 -14.25
CA ILE A 95 -5.54 -4.87 -15.17
C ILE A 95 -4.28 -5.42 -14.47
N GLU A 96 -3.49 -4.55 -13.86
CA GLU A 96 -2.30 -4.94 -13.07
C GLU A 96 -2.67 -5.88 -11.92
N PHE A 97 -3.76 -5.60 -11.20
CA PHE A 97 -4.27 -6.47 -10.13
C PHE A 97 -4.54 -7.89 -10.60
N LYS A 98 -5.19 -8.02 -11.76
CA LYS A 98 -5.46 -9.31 -12.40
C LYS A 98 -4.17 -10.00 -12.85
N GLY A 99 -3.22 -9.25 -13.39
CA GLY A 99 -1.89 -9.74 -13.78
C GLY A 99 -1.11 -10.32 -12.59
N LEU A 100 -1.20 -9.67 -11.43
CA LEU A 100 -0.58 -10.12 -10.18
C LEU A 100 -1.31 -11.30 -9.50
N GLN A 101 -2.39 -11.82 -10.10
CA GLN A 101 -3.24 -12.89 -9.56
C GLN A 101 -3.78 -12.61 -8.15
N VAL A 102 -3.89 -11.33 -7.79
CA VAL A 102 -4.51 -10.94 -6.52
C VAL A 102 -6.01 -10.91 -6.80
N TYR A 103 -6.70 -12.01 -6.55
CA TYR A 103 -8.14 -12.09 -6.83
C TYR A 103 -8.95 -11.63 -5.63
N GLY A 104 -9.60 -10.49 -5.80
CA GLY A 104 -10.68 -10.04 -4.94
C GLY A 104 -11.87 -9.63 -5.80
N TYR A 105 -12.95 -10.41 -5.77
CA TYR A 105 -14.26 -10.01 -6.30
C TYR A 105 -15.24 -9.91 -5.14
#